data_AF-S3U0J5-F1
#
_entry.id   AF-S3U0J5-F1
#
_cell.length_a   1.000
_cell.length_b   1.000
_cell.length_c   1.000
_cell.angle_alpha   90.00
_cell.angle_beta   90.00
_cell.angle_gamma   90.00
#
_symmetry.space_group_name_H-M   'P 1'
#
loop_
_entity.id
_entity.type
_entity.pdbx_description
1 polymer ?
#
loop_
_entity_poly.entity_id
_entity_poly.type
_entity_poly.pdbx_seq_one_letter_code
_entity_poly.pdbx_strand_id
1 'polypeptide(L)'
;MSFFETNSLKDIHASIQEVYLSDQRPWVVGYSGGKDSTCALQLVWNALALLPTEKRQKPVYVISSDTLVETPIIVRYIDKNLESIQKKSDEQGMPFIVQKVSPRVERSFWVNLIGRGYPAPSNKFRWCTERLKIEPANDFITQRVSALELSHVRS
;
A
#
# COMPACT_ATOMS: atom_id res chain seq x y z
N MET A 1 29.94 6.78 -4.38
CA MET A 1 29.69 5.33 -4.45
C MET A 1 28.19 5.14 -4.54
N SER A 2 27.73 4.46 -5.58
CA SER A 2 26.32 4.14 -5.77
C SER A 2 25.90 3.09 -4.72
N PHE A 3 24.71 3.23 -4.14
CA PHE A 3 24.16 2.27 -3.17
C PHE A 3 24.15 0.82 -3.72
N PHE A 4 23.98 0.67 -5.04
CA PHE A 4 23.95 -0.63 -5.72
C PHE A 4 25.34 -1.20 -6.04
N GLU A 5 26.42 -0.41 -5.90
CA GLU A 5 27.80 -0.93 -6.01
C GLU A 5 28.24 -1.66 -4.75
N THR A 6 27.59 -1.39 -3.62
CA THR A 6 27.95 -1.93 -2.30
C THR A 6 26.94 -2.93 -1.74
N ASN A 7 25.74 -3.03 -2.32
CA ASN A 7 24.70 -3.95 -1.86
C ASN A 7 24.19 -4.81 -3.02
N SER A 8 24.38 -6.12 -2.92
CA SER A 8 23.79 -7.06 -3.86
C SER A 8 22.29 -7.22 -3.61
N LEU A 9 21.55 -7.74 -4.60
CA LEU A 9 20.13 -8.05 -4.44
C LEU A 9 19.87 -9.03 -3.28
N LYS A 10 20.83 -9.93 -3.00
CA LYS A 10 20.76 -10.86 -1.86
C LYS A 10 20.83 -10.10 -0.54
N ASP A 11 21.70 -9.10 -0.44
CA ASP A 11 21.84 -8.28 0.76
C ASP A 11 20.57 -7.45 1.04
N ILE A 12 19.96 -6.93 -0.04
CA ILE A 12 18.68 -6.23 0.03
C ILE A 12 17.57 -7.17 0.53
N HIS A 13 17.45 -8.38 -0.05
CA HIS A 13 16.46 -9.35 0.41
C HIS A 13 16.68 -9.77 1.87
N ALA A 14 17.93 -10.00 2.28
CA ALA A 14 18.28 -10.35 3.66
C ALA A 14 17.88 -9.22 4.63
N SER A 15 18.15 -7.97 4.27
CA SER A 15 17.77 -6.80 5.07
C SER A 15 16.25 -6.68 5.21
N ILE A 16 15.50 -6.89 4.11
CA ILE A 16 14.03 -6.90 4.17
C ILE A 16 13.52 -8.00 5.10
N GLN A 17 14.08 -9.20 5.01
CA GLN A 17 13.69 -10.33 5.86
C GLN A 17 13.98 -10.05 7.34
N GLU A 18 15.14 -9.50 7.66
CA GLU A 18 15.52 -9.13 9.03
C GLU A 18 14.52 -8.15 9.63
N VAL A 19 14.20 -7.06 8.91
CA VAL A 19 13.23 -6.06 9.38
C VAL A 19 11.83 -6.68 9.47
N TYR A 20 11.42 -7.53 8.52
CA TYR A 20 10.12 -8.20 8.54
C TYR A 20 9.95 -9.09 9.79
N LEU A 21 10.99 -9.85 10.15
CA LEU A 21 10.98 -10.80 11.27
C LEU A 21 11.22 -10.13 12.64
N SER A 22 11.68 -8.87 12.67
CA SER A 22 12.02 -8.18 13.92
C SER A 22 10.82 -7.87 14.83
N ASP A 23 9.61 -7.84 14.29
CA ASP A 23 8.37 -7.64 15.04
C ASP A 23 7.15 -8.26 14.34
N GLN A 24 5.98 -8.20 15.00
CA GLN A 24 4.71 -8.73 14.51
C GLN A 24 3.76 -7.66 13.91
N ARG A 25 4.17 -6.39 13.84
CA ARG A 25 3.31 -5.31 13.33
C ARG A 25 3.09 -5.51 11.84
N PRO A 26 1.86 -5.41 11.31
CA PRO A 26 1.62 -5.58 9.89
C PRO A 26 2.36 -4.52 9.08
N TRP A 27 2.76 -4.89 7.87
CA TRP A 27 3.35 -3.96 6.93
C TRP A 27 2.31 -3.35 6.00
N VAL A 28 2.61 -2.16 5.50
CA VAL A 28 1.80 -1.46 4.51
C VAL A 28 2.71 -1.02 3.38
N VAL A 29 2.39 -1.47 2.16
CA VAL A 29 3.10 -1.11 0.93
C VAL A 29 2.13 -0.33 0.05
N GLY A 30 2.44 0.94 -0.20
CA GLY A 30 1.70 1.77 -1.13
C GLY A 30 1.95 1.35 -2.58
N TYR A 31 0.88 1.07 -3.32
CA TYR A 31 0.90 0.65 -4.71
C TYR A 31 0.11 1.60 -5.62
N SER A 32 0.79 2.19 -6.60
CA SER A 32 0.20 3.14 -7.55
C SER A 32 0.12 2.60 -8.98
N GLY A 33 0.52 1.35 -9.22
CA GLY A 33 0.66 0.79 -10.57
C GLY A 33 1.85 1.32 -11.36
N GLY A 34 2.69 2.16 -10.76
CA GLY A 34 3.90 2.68 -11.40
C GLY A 34 5.10 1.74 -11.25
N LYS A 35 6.18 2.04 -11.98
CA LYS A 35 7.43 1.27 -11.95
C LYS A 35 8.06 1.19 -10.55
N ASP A 36 8.06 2.29 -9.81
CA ASP A 36 8.76 2.38 -8.51
C ASP A 36 7.99 1.59 -7.44
N SER A 37 6.66 1.76 -7.37
CA SER A 37 5.83 1.01 -6.44
C SER A 37 5.77 -0.48 -6.79
N THR A 38 5.82 -0.82 -8.07
CA THR A 38 5.90 -2.22 -8.53
C THR A 38 7.24 -2.84 -8.14
N CYS A 39 8.34 -2.12 -8.34
CA CYS A 39 9.67 -2.56 -7.92
C CYS A 39 9.74 -2.78 -6.40
N ALA A 40 9.26 -1.82 -5.61
CA ALA A 40 9.21 -1.95 -4.15
C ALA A 40 8.39 -3.17 -3.70
N LEU A 41 7.20 -3.36 -4.27
CA LEU A 41 6.37 -4.54 -3.97
C LEU A 41 7.07 -5.84 -4.36
N GLN A 42 7.71 -5.89 -5.54
CA GLN A 42 8.44 -7.08 -6.00
C GLN A 42 9.65 -7.39 -5.12
N LEU A 43 10.40 -6.40 -4.65
CA LEU A 43 11.50 -6.61 -3.71
C LEU A 43 11.02 -7.24 -2.40
N VAL A 44 9.92 -6.71 -1.83
CA VAL A 44 9.32 -7.29 -0.62
C VAL A 44 8.80 -8.70 -0.90
N TRP A 45 8.08 -8.91 -2.01
CA TRP A 45 7.55 -10.21 -2.41
C TRP A 45 8.65 -11.26 -2.52
N ASN A 46 9.70 -10.96 -3.27
CA ASN A 46 10.79 -11.88 -3.53
C ASN A 46 11.59 -12.17 -2.25
N ALA A 47 11.81 -11.17 -1.40
CA ALA A 47 12.43 -11.38 -0.10
C ALA A 47 11.60 -12.32 0.78
N LEU A 48 10.29 -12.12 0.89
CA LEU A 48 9.42 -12.97 1.72
C LEU A 48 9.22 -14.37 1.12
N ALA A 49 9.23 -14.51 -0.20
CA ALA A 49 9.08 -15.79 -0.87
C ALA A 49 10.27 -16.74 -0.61
N LEU A 50 11.42 -16.19 -0.21
CA LEU A 50 12.60 -16.96 0.18
C LEU A 50 12.55 -17.45 1.64
N LEU A 51 11.63 -16.93 2.47
CA LEU A 51 11.43 -17.42 3.83
C LEU A 51 10.63 -18.73 3.83
N PRO A 52 10.79 -19.63 4.81
CA PRO A 52 9.86 -20.75 5.02
C PRO A 52 8.43 -20.23 5.26
N THR A 53 7.41 -20.98 4.81
CA THR A 53 5.99 -20.59 4.90
C THR A 53 5.56 -20.27 6.34
N GLU A 54 6.13 -20.98 7.32
CA GLU A 54 5.83 -20.82 8.74
C GLU A 54 6.26 -19.44 9.27
N LYS A 55 7.22 -18.79 8.61
CA LYS A 55 7.72 -17.46 8.96
C LYS A 55 6.98 -16.33 8.23
N ARG A 56 6.05 -16.64 7.33
CA ARG A 56 5.31 -15.66 6.51
C ARG A 56 3.94 -15.33 7.12
N GLN A 57 3.85 -15.19 8.44
CA GLN A 57 2.56 -15.01 9.13
C GLN A 57 2.15 -13.54 9.27
N LYS A 58 3.11 -12.63 9.22
CA LYS A 58 2.87 -11.20 9.43
C LYS A 58 2.23 -10.57 8.18
N PRO A 59 1.01 -10.04 8.27
CA PRO A 59 0.31 -9.50 7.11
C PRO A 59 1.06 -8.33 6.45
N VAL A 60 1.05 -8.31 5.12
CA VAL A 60 1.56 -7.19 4.31
C VAL A 60 0.41 -6.63 3.48
N TYR A 61 -0.13 -5.49 3.91
CA TYR A 61 -1.20 -4.83 3.19
C TYR A 61 -0.65 -4.08 1.97
N VAL A 62 -1.12 -4.43 0.78
CA VAL A 62 -0.84 -3.68 -0.45
C VAL A 62 -1.97 -2.70 -0.66
N ILE A 63 -1.73 -1.42 -0.39
CA ILE A 63 -2.77 -0.39 -0.44
C ILE A 63 -2.68 0.44 -1.72
N SER A 64 -3.82 0.69 -2.35
CA SER A 64 -3.90 1.63 -3.48
C SER A 64 -4.97 2.67 -3.24
N SER A 65 -4.61 3.94 -3.37
CA SER A 65 -5.54 5.07 -3.22
C SER A 65 -6.26 5.34 -4.54
N ASP A 66 -7.57 5.16 -4.55
CA ASP A 66 -8.46 5.59 -5.62
C ASP A 66 -8.93 7.01 -5.31
N THR A 67 -8.53 7.99 -6.13
CA THR A 67 -8.95 9.38 -5.90
C THR A 67 -10.34 9.67 -6.45
N LEU A 68 -10.93 8.74 -7.21
CA LEU A 68 -12.20 8.88 -7.93
C LEU A 68 -12.15 9.95 -9.04
N VAL A 69 -10.94 10.32 -9.48
CA VAL A 69 -10.69 11.33 -10.53
C VAL A 69 -9.89 10.73 -11.70
N GLU A 70 -9.31 9.55 -11.50
CA GLU A 70 -8.60 8.81 -12.53
C GLU A 70 -9.52 8.45 -13.71
N THR A 71 -8.93 8.34 -14.90
CA THR A 71 -9.69 7.92 -16.08
C THR A 71 -10.09 6.44 -15.95
N PRO A 72 -11.21 6.01 -16.58
CA PRO A 72 -11.67 4.62 -16.51
C PRO A 72 -10.63 3.59 -16.97
N ILE A 73 -9.71 3.97 -17.87
CA ILE A 73 -8.62 3.11 -18.34
C ILE A 73 -7.61 2.86 -17.22
N ILE A 74 -7.22 3.90 -16.48
CA ILE A 74 -6.28 3.80 -15.37
C ILE A 74 -6.90 3.01 -14.22
N VAL A 75 -8.16 3.27 -13.89
CA VAL A 75 -8.88 2.51 -12.85
C VAL A 75 -8.86 1.01 -13.17
N ARG A 76 -9.25 0.61 -14.39
CA ARG A 76 -9.23 -0.79 -14.81
C ARG A 76 -7.83 -1.41 -14.79
N TYR A 77 -6.79 -0.64 -15.13
CA TYR A 77 -5.41 -1.12 -15.08
C TYR A 77 -4.99 -1.42 -13.63
N ILE A 78 -5.26 -0.50 -12.71
CA ILE A 78 -4.96 -0.70 -11.28
C ILE A 78 -5.75 -1.89 -10.74
N ASP A 79 -7.05 -1.95 -10.99
CA ASP A 79 -7.91 -3.03 -10.50
C ASP A 79 -7.41 -4.41 -10.96
N LYS A 80 -7.06 -4.56 -12.24
CA LYS A 80 -6.46 -5.81 -12.75
C LYS A 80 -5.14 -6.17 -12.08
N ASN A 81 -4.28 -5.19 -11.80
CA ASN A 81 -3.03 -5.45 -11.11
C ASN A 81 -3.27 -5.88 -9.66
N LEU A 82 -4.18 -5.21 -8.97
CA LEU A 82 -4.58 -5.54 -7.60
C LEU A 82 -5.17 -6.95 -7.51
N GLU A 83 -6.06 -7.31 -8.43
CA GLU A 83 -6.59 -8.68 -8.55
C GLU A 83 -5.48 -9.71 -8.78
N SER A 84 -4.53 -9.42 -9.67
CA SER A 84 -3.40 -10.30 -9.95
C SER A 84 -2.50 -10.49 -8.72
N ILE A 85 -2.21 -9.41 -7.98
CA ILE A 85 -1.42 -9.46 -6.75
C ILE A 85 -2.11 -10.34 -5.70
N GLN A 86 -3.42 -10.13 -5.46
CA GLN A 86 -4.17 -10.92 -4.47
C GLN A 86 -4.19 -12.40 -4.88
N LYS A 87 -4.55 -12.68 -6.13
CA LYS A 87 -4.61 -14.05 -6.67
C LYS A 87 -3.27 -14.77 -6.52
N LYS A 88 -2.16 -14.11 -6.85
CA LYS A 88 -0.82 -14.69 -6.71
C LYS A 88 -0.43 -14.90 -5.26
N SER A 89 -0.94 -14.07 -4.35
CA SER A 89 -0.68 -14.22 -2.92
C SER A 89 -1.35 -15.48 -2.42
N ASP A 90 -2.62 -15.68 -2.78
CA ASP A 90 -3.41 -16.84 -2.39
C ASP A 90 -2.82 -18.13 -2.98
N GLU A 91 -2.46 -18.13 -4.27
CA GLU A 91 -1.84 -19.27 -4.96
C GLU A 91 -0.50 -19.70 -4.33
N GLN A 92 0.28 -18.76 -3.80
CA GLN A 92 1.62 -19.01 -3.27
C GLN A 92 1.66 -19.08 -1.73
N GLY A 93 0.52 -18.94 -1.05
CA GLY A 93 0.46 -18.87 0.41
C GLY A 93 1.28 -17.70 0.97
N MET A 94 1.26 -16.56 0.30
CA MET A 94 1.98 -15.36 0.70
C MET A 94 1.10 -14.46 1.59
N PRO A 95 1.69 -13.63 2.46
CA PRO A 95 0.94 -12.83 3.43
C PRO A 95 0.44 -11.50 2.87
N PHE A 96 0.29 -11.35 1.55
CA PHE A 96 -0.15 -10.09 0.97
C PHE A 96 -1.67 -9.99 0.95
N ILE A 97 -2.18 -8.86 1.43
CA ILE A 97 -3.60 -8.55 1.45
C ILE A 97 -3.80 -7.24 0.70
N VAL A 98 -4.49 -7.29 -0.41
CA VAL A 98 -4.73 -6.13 -1.26
C VAL A 98 -5.93 -5.34 -0.76
N GLN A 99 -5.78 -4.02 -0.65
CA GLN A 99 -6.85 -3.12 -0.19
C GLN A 99 -6.86 -1.84 -1.01
N LYS A 100 -8.02 -1.51 -1.57
CA LYS A 100 -8.23 -0.24 -2.26
C LYS A 100 -8.90 0.73 -1.29
N VAL A 101 -8.31 1.90 -1.10
CA VAL A 101 -8.79 2.95 -0.20
C VAL A 101 -9.27 4.14 -1.01
N SER A 102 -10.31 4.82 -0.57
CA SER A 102 -10.90 5.97 -1.26
C SER A 102 -11.25 7.08 -0.28
N PRO A 103 -11.29 8.35 -0.73
CA PRO A 103 -11.70 9.45 0.11
C PRO A 103 -13.16 9.29 0.54
N ARG A 104 -13.43 9.69 1.79
CA ARG A 104 -14.81 9.88 2.25
C ARG A 104 -15.51 10.88 1.34
N VAL A 105 -16.83 10.75 1.19
CA VAL A 105 -17.62 11.56 0.25
C VAL A 105 -17.42 13.05 0.48
N GLU A 106 -17.41 13.49 1.74
CA GLU A 106 -17.19 14.87 2.17
C GLU A 106 -15.77 15.39 1.90
N ARG A 107 -14.80 14.49 1.65
CA ARG A 107 -13.43 14.79 1.26
C ARG A 107 -13.16 14.55 -0.23
N SER A 108 -14.13 14.04 -0.99
CA SER A 108 -13.99 13.76 -2.41
C SER A 108 -13.73 15.01 -3.25
N PHE A 109 -13.18 14.81 -4.44
CA PHE A 109 -12.75 15.89 -5.33
C PHE A 109 -13.92 16.83 -5.70
N TRP A 110 -15.02 16.29 -6.20
CA TRP A 110 -16.15 17.09 -6.69
C TRP A 110 -16.92 17.78 -5.58
N VAL A 111 -17.02 17.17 -4.38
CA VAL A 111 -17.64 17.81 -3.23
C VAL A 111 -16.82 19.03 -2.77
N ASN A 112 -15.49 18.94 -2.73
CA ASN A 112 -14.68 20.09 -2.35
C ASN A 112 -14.62 21.15 -3.47
N LEU A 113 -14.43 20.74 -4.72
CA LEU A 113 -14.31 21.66 -5.85
C LEU A 113 -15.62 22.41 -6.13
N ILE A 114 -16.69 21.68 -6.40
CA ILE A 114 -17.99 22.27 -6.80
C ILE A 114 -18.82 22.60 -5.56
N GLY A 115 -18.94 21.66 -4.62
CA GLY A 115 -19.82 21.81 -3.46
C GLY A 115 -19.34 22.84 -2.43
N ARG A 116 -18.02 22.94 -2.20
CA ARG A 116 -17.42 23.85 -1.21
C ARG A 116 -16.63 25.00 -1.83
N GLY A 117 -16.55 25.08 -3.16
CA GLY A 117 -15.87 26.16 -3.87
C GLY A 117 -14.36 26.21 -3.68
N TYR A 118 -13.71 25.06 -3.43
CA TYR A 118 -12.25 25.03 -3.34
C TYR A 118 -11.63 25.44 -4.68
N PRO A 119 -10.49 26.16 -4.69
CA PRO A 119 -9.83 26.47 -5.95
C PRO A 119 -9.40 25.17 -6.64
N ALA A 120 -9.48 25.19 -7.98
CA ALA A 120 -8.99 24.07 -8.78
C ALA A 120 -7.54 23.72 -8.40
N PRO A 121 -7.22 22.43 -8.22
CA PRO A 121 -5.89 22.03 -7.76
C PRO A 121 -4.81 22.52 -8.69
N SER A 122 -3.75 23.04 -8.10
CA SER A 122 -2.60 23.57 -8.83
C SER A 122 -1.34 23.38 -8.00
N ASN A 123 -0.19 23.75 -8.57
CA ASN A 123 1.07 23.69 -7.83
C ASN A 123 1.06 24.54 -6.55
N LYS A 124 0.26 25.62 -6.49
CA LYS A 124 0.09 26.48 -5.33
C LYS A 124 -0.99 25.98 -4.37
N PHE A 125 -2.00 25.29 -4.89
CA PHE A 125 -3.15 24.78 -4.12
C PHE A 125 -3.23 23.25 -4.24
N ARG A 126 -2.46 22.54 -3.40
CA ARG A 126 -2.29 21.07 -3.45
C ARG A 126 -3.15 20.32 -2.43
N TRP A 127 -4.38 20.76 -2.20
CA TRP A 127 -5.27 20.15 -1.19
C TRP A 127 -5.65 18.70 -1.51
N CYS A 128 -5.58 18.28 -2.79
CA CYS A 128 -5.94 16.93 -3.21
C CYS A 128 -5.01 15.85 -2.68
N THR A 129 -3.70 16.11 -2.55
CA THR A 129 -2.76 15.08 -2.10
C THR A 129 -3.09 14.60 -0.70
N GLU A 130 -3.30 15.55 0.22
CA GLU A 130 -3.70 15.26 1.58
C GLU A 130 -5.03 14.50 1.61
N ARG A 131 -6.08 15.04 1.00
CA ARG A 131 -7.46 14.53 1.14
C ARG A 131 -7.74 13.25 0.35
N LEU A 132 -7.14 13.09 -0.82
CA LEU A 132 -7.47 12.01 -1.75
C LEU A 132 -6.46 10.85 -1.69
N LYS A 133 -5.25 11.09 -1.18
CA LYS A 133 -4.20 10.05 -1.10
C LYS A 133 -3.76 9.74 0.33
N ILE A 134 -3.44 10.76 1.12
CA ILE A 134 -2.86 10.58 2.46
C ILE A 134 -3.94 10.20 3.49
N GLU A 135 -5.02 10.98 3.59
CA GLU A 135 -6.10 10.73 4.56
C GLU A 135 -6.73 9.33 4.40
N PRO A 136 -7.06 8.84 3.19
CA PRO A 136 -7.63 7.49 3.03
C PRO A 136 -6.67 6.37 3.45
N ALA A 137 -5.38 6.54 3.17
CA ALA A 137 -4.35 5.58 3.59
C ALA A 137 -4.18 5.59 5.12
N ASN A 138 -4.13 6.77 5.73
CA ASN A 138 -4.03 6.92 7.18
C ASN A 138 -5.25 6.34 7.90
N ASP A 139 -6.46 6.63 7.42
CA ASP A 139 -7.70 6.06 7.96
C ASP A 139 -7.65 4.53 7.97
N PHE A 140 -7.20 3.92 6.87
CA PHE A 140 -7.01 2.48 6.79
C PHE A 140 -5.97 1.97 7.79
N ILE A 141 -4.80 2.61 7.87
CA ILE A 141 -3.72 2.21 8.78
C ILE A 141 -4.21 2.27 10.23
N THR A 142 -4.83 3.37 10.64
CA THR A 142 -5.35 3.55 12.00
C THR A 142 -6.40 2.48 12.33
N GLN A 143 -7.33 2.20 11.43
CA GLN A 143 -8.33 1.14 11.63
C GLN A 143 -7.69 -0.24 11.85
N ARG A 144 -6.64 -0.57 11.09
CA ARG A 144 -5.93 -1.86 11.24
C ARG A 144 -5.13 -1.95 12.52
N VAL A 145 -4.46 -0.86 12.91
CA VAL A 145 -3.72 -0.79 14.18
C VAL A 145 -4.68 -0.94 15.36
N SER A 146 -5.78 -0.19 15.38
CA SER A 146 -6.78 -0.30 16.46
C SER A 146 -7.40 -1.70 16.55
N ALA A 147 -7.67 -2.34 15.41
CA ALA A 147 -8.18 -3.72 15.40
C ALA A 147 -7.18 -4.73 16.00
N LEU A 148 -5.88 -4.52 15.79
CA LEU A 148 -4.82 -5.35 16.38
C LEU A 148 -4.68 -5.12 17.88
N GLU A 149 -4.71 -3.87 18.35
CA GLU A 149 -4.66 -3.59 19.79
C GLU A 149 -5.84 -4.25 20.53
N LEU A 150 -7.04 -4.19 19.95
CA LEU A 150 -8.23 -4.82 20.50
C LEU A 150 -8.16 -6.36 20.50
N SER A 151 -7.45 -6.98 19.55
CA SER A 151 -7.26 -8.44 19.56
C SER A 151 -6.27 -8.89 20.64
N HIS A 152 -5.25 -8.09 20.94
CA HIS A 152 -4.24 -8.40 21.96
C HIS A 152 -4.73 -8.15 23.40
N VAL A 153 -5.70 -7.25 23.61
CA VAL A 153 -6.32 -7.01 24.93
C VAL A 153 -7.33 -8.11 25.30
N ARG A 154 -7.79 -8.90 24.32
CA ARG A 154 -8.79 -9.97 24.51
C ARG A 154 -8.21 -11.38 24.61
N SER A 155 -6.88 -11.52 24.54
CA SER A 155 -6.13 -12.78 24.72
C SER A 155 -5.39 -12.78 26.05
#